data_AF-A0A9X1QJA4-F1
#
_entry.id   AF-A0A9X1QJA4-F1
#
_cell.length_a   1.000
_cell.length_b   1.000
_cell.length_c   1.000
_cell.angle_alpha   90.00
_cell.angle_beta   90.00
_cell.angle_gamma   90.00
#
_symmetry.space_group_name_H-M   'P 1'
#
loop_
_entity.id
_entity.type
_entity.pdbx_description
1 polymer ?
#
loop_
_entity_poly.entity_id
_entity_poly.type
_entity_poly.pdbx_seq_one_letter_code
_entity_poly.pdbx_strand_id
1 'polypeptide(L)'
;MENPRAEEGARASKLAGSSKISTPKPTGSQPPKLSPQAKWKAANPKAVWAHVALKSALRRGLIERQPCAVCGTTRHVDGHHPDYDQPMAVVWLCRAHHVAVHRQRGRDG
;
A
#
# COMPACT_ATOMS: atom_id res chain seq x y z
N MET A 1 13.74 38.08 25.83
CA MET A 1 14.54 36.92 25.40
C MET A 1 14.57 36.92 23.89
N GLU A 2 15.36 37.85 23.36
CA GLU A 2 15.60 38.02 21.93
C GLU A 2 16.79 37.15 21.57
N ASN A 3 16.73 36.45 20.44
CA ASN A 3 17.91 35.85 19.82
C ASN A 3 18.00 36.29 18.35
N PRO A 4 19.20 36.68 17.89
CA PRO A 4 19.40 37.55 16.74
C PRO A 4 19.45 36.86 15.36
N ARG A 5 19.25 37.73 14.38
CA ARG A 5 19.44 37.61 12.93
C ARG A 5 20.81 37.02 12.54
N ALA A 6 20.81 36.08 11.60
CA ALA A 6 22.00 35.71 10.82
C ALA A 6 21.71 35.96 9.33
N GLU A 7 22.62 36.68 8.69
CA GLU A 7 22.57 37.10 7.29
C GLU A 7 23.19 36.06 6.32
N GLU A 8 22.66 36.12 5.09
CA GLU A 8 23.29 35.98 3.77
C GLU A 8 24.44 34.98 3.48
N GLY A 9 24.25 34.23 2.39
CA GLY A 9 25.24 34.18 1.32
C GLY A 9 25.58 32.80 0.75
N ALA A 10 25.15 32.52 -0.49
CA ALA A 10 26.02 32.06 -1.58
C ALA A 10 25.23 31.65 -2.85
N ARG A 11 25.36 32.51 -3.85
CA ARG A 11 25.29 32.30 -5.31
C ARG A 11 25.96 31.01 -5.84
N ALA A 12 25.30 30.34 -6.79
CA ALA A 12 25.88 29.70 -7.99
C ALA A 12 24.72 29.09 -8.82
N SER A 13 24.34 29.67 -9.97
CA SER A 13 24.87 29.39 -11.33
C SER A 13 24.20 28.21 -12.07
N LYS A 14 23.27 28.60 -12.97
CA LYS A 14 23.29 28.33 -14.43
C LYS A 14 23.13 26.88 -14.97
N LEU A 15 22.05 26.74 -15.76
CA LEU A 15 21.89 26.04 -17.06
C LEU A 15 21.57 24.53 -17.15
N ALA A 16 20.44 24.32 -17.84
CA ALA A 16 20.24 23.44 -18.99
C ALA A 16 20.31 21.92 -18.79
N GLY A 17 19.13 21.33 -18.82
CA GLY A 17 18.93 19.93 -19.20
C GLY A 17 17.56 19.78 -19.85
N SER A 18 17.42 20.23 -21.10
CA SER A 18 16.29 19.80 -21.93
C SER A 18 16.44 18.30 -22.14
N SER A 19 15.76 17.50 -21.33
CA SER A 19 15.61 16.07 -21.55
C SER A 19 15.05 15.88 -22.95
N LYS A 20 15.89 15.42 -23.86
CA LYS A 20 15.45 14.90 -25.16
C LYS A 20 14.47 13.77 -24.85
N ILE A 21 13.18 13.99 -25.07
CA ILE A 21 12.20 12.91 -25.07
C ILE A 21 12.51 12.08 -26.33
N SER A 22 13.28 11.02 -26.17
CA SER A 22 13.45 10.04 -27.22
C SER A 22 12.19 9.17 -27.20
N THR A 23 11.25 9.43 -28.10
CA THR A 23 10.13 8.51 -28.33
C THR A 23 10.67 7.19 -28.85
N PRO A 24 10.48 6.05 -28.15
CA PRO A 24 10.87 4.76 -28.68
C PRO A 24 10.02 4.43 -29.91
N LYS A 25 10.67 3.94 -30.96
CA LYS A 25 10.03 3.40 -32.17
C LYS A 25 9.04 2.29 -31.76
N PRO A 26 7.82 2.23 -32.31
CA PRO A 26 6.87 1.17 -31.98
C PRO A 26 7.42 -0.15 -32.53
N THR A 27 8.10 -0.91 -31.69
CA THR A 27 8.41 -2.31 -31.97
C THR A 27 7.12 -3.08 -31.76
N GLY A 28 6.73 -3.89 -32.75
CA GLY A 28 5.48 -4.66 -32.78
C GLY A 28 5.46 -5.79 -31.75
N SER A 29 5.61 -5.46 -30.47
CA SER A 29 5.49 -6.38 -29.36
C SER A 29 4.07 -6.30 -28.82
N GLN A 30 3.33 -7.40 -28.94
CA GLN A 30 2.03 -7.56 -28.31
C GLN A 30 2.11 -7.12 -26.83
N PRO A 31 1.11 -6.39 -26.32
CA PRO A 31 1.14 -5.95 -24.94
C PRO A 31 1.26 -7.17 -24.01
N PRO A 32 2.13 -7.13 -22.99
CA PRO A 32 2.31 -8.26 -22.09
C PRO A 32 0.97 -8.60 -21.43
N LYS A 33 0.60 -9.89 -21.45
CA LYS A 33 -0.62 -10.36 -20.80
C LYS A 33 -0.58 -10.00 -19.31
N LEU A 34 -1.59 -9.28 -18.82
CA LEU A 34 -1.68 -8.89 -17.41
C LEU A 34 -1.72 -10.13 -16.51
N SER A 35 -0.92 -10.13 -15.44
CA SER A 35 -0.95 -11.20 -14.44
C SER A 35 -2.30 -11.22 -13.71
N PRO A 36 -2.75 -12.36 -13.16
CA PRO A 36 -3.97 -12.43 -12.35
C PRO A 36 -3.99 -11.40 -11.22
N GLN A 37 -2.83 -11.13 -10.59
CA GLN A 37 -2.72 -10.12 -9.55
C GLN A 37 -2.92 -8.71 -10.11
N ALA A 38 -2.38 -8.40 -11.29
CA ALA A 38 -2.59 -7.10 -11.94
C ALA A 38 -4.06 -6.89 -12.30
N LYS A 39 -4.73 -7.94 -12.83
CA LYS A 39 -6.17 -7.92 -13.11
C LYS A 39 -7.01 -7.68 -11.85
N TRP A 40 -6.72 -8.40 -10.76
CA TRP A 40 -7.43 -8.22 -9.49
C TRP A 40 -7.24 -6.81 -8.93
N LYS A 41 -6.02 -6.27 -8.95
CA LYS A 41 -5.76 -4.89 -8.50
C LYS A 41 -6.55 -3.86 -9.32
N ALA A 42 -6.57 -4.01 -10.64
CA ALA A 42 -7.33 -3.12 -11.52
C ALA A 42 -8.85 -3.21 -11.26
N ALA A 43 -9.36 -4.40 -10.98
CA ALA A 43 -10.78 -4.62 -10.69
C ALA A 43 -11.19 -4.24 -9.25
N ASN A 44 -10.25 -4.12 -8.31
CA ASN A 44 -10.54 -3.90 -6.88
C ASN A 44 -9.79 -2.68 -6.31
N PRO A 45 -10.01 -1.46 -6.86
CA PRO A 45 -9.28 -0.27 -6.45
C PRO A 45 -9.48 0.07 -4.96
N LYS A 46 -10.70 -0.13 -4.42
CA LYS A 46 -10.99 0.07 -2.99
C LYS A 46 -10.16 -0.84 -2.09
N ALA A 47 -10.10 -2.14 -2.41
CA ALA A 47 -9.31 -3.09 -1.63
C ALA A 47 -7.81 -2.77 -1.70
N VAL A 48 -7.33 -2.36 -2.87
CA VAL A 48 -5.94 -1.89 -3.04
C VAL A 48 -5.67 -0.67 -2.17
N TRP A 49 -6.54 0.34 -2.22
CA TRP A 49 -6.41 1.54 -1.40
C TRP A 49 -6.40 1.20 0.09
N ALA A 50 -7.30 0.33 0.55
CA ALA A 50 -7.37 -0.05 1.96
C ALA A 50 -6.10 -0.74 2.46
N HIS A 51 -5.53 -1.64 1.66
CA HIS A 51 -4.26 -2.27 1.96
C HIS A 51 -3.10 -1.27 1.99
N VAL A 52 -3.08 -0.29 1.09
CA VAL A 52 -2.05 0.76 1.07
C VAL A 52 -2.17 1.67 2.30
N ALA A 53 -3.39 2.07 2.65
CA ALA A 53 -3.69 2.89 3.81
C ALA A 53 -3.26 2.19 5.11
N LEU A 54 -3.63 0.91 5.30
CA LEU A 54 -3.20 0.13 6.46
C LEU A 54 -1.67 0.04 6.58
N LYS A 55 -0.97 -0.24 5.46
CA LYS A 55 0.50 -0.29 5.44
C LYS A 55 1.13 1.05 5.80
N SER A 56 0.55 2.15 5.32
CA SER A 56 1.01 3.49 5.66
C SER A 56 0.80 3.79 7.14
N ALA A 57 -0.37 3.45 7.69
CA ALA A 57 -0.69 3.60 9.11
C ALA A 57 0.27 2.82 10.01
N LEU A 58 0.56 1.55 9.66
CA LEU A 58 1.54 0.72 10.36
C LEU A 58 2.94 1.35 10.35
N ARG A 59 3.40 1.80 9.18
CA ARG A 59 4.71 2.44 9.04
C ARG A 59 4.81 3.74 9.84
N ARG A 60 3.70 4.47 9.97
CA ARG A 60 3.62 5.73 10.73
C ARG A 60 3.38 5.51 12.22
N GLY A 61 3.18 4.28 12.67
CA GLY A 61 2.84 3.97 14.07
C GLY A 61 1.44 4.44 14.48
N LEU A 62 0.55 4.71 13.53
CA LEU A 62 -0.85 5.10 13.81
C LEU A 62 -1.71 3.89 14.21
N ILE A 63 -1.26 2.69 13.83
CA ILE A 63 -1.86 1.42 14.21
C ILE A 63 -0.72 0.44 14.47
N GLU A 64 -0.91 -0.43 15.45
CA GLU A 64 0.03 -1.49 15.78
C GLU A 64 -0.55 -2.84 15.37
N ARG A 65 0.33 -3.74 14.89
CA ARG A 65 -0.10 -5.12 14.60
C ARG A 65 -0.43 -5.81 15.91
N GLN A 66 -1.65 -6.34 16.01
CA GLN A 66 -2.04 -7.15 17.15
C GLN A 66 -1.83 -8.64 16.86
N PRO A 67 -1.79 -9.49 17.91
CA PRO A 67 -1.84 -10.93 17.74
C PRO A 67 -3.13 -11.36 17.04
N CYS A 68 -3.15 -12.61 16.56
CA CYS A 68 -4.35 -13.19 15.98
C CYS A 68 -5.51 -13.15 16.99
N ALA A 69 -6.64 -12.58 16.59
CA ALA A 69 -7.83 -12.45 17.44
C ALA A 69 -8.45 -13.80 17.87
N VAL A 70 -8.13 -14.89 17.16
CA VAL A 70 -8.68 -16.24 17.46
C VAL A 70 -7.74 -17.06 18.32
N CYS A 71 -6.44 -17.14 17.98
CA CYS A 71 -5.49 -18.01 18.70
C CYS A 71 -4.34 -17.29 19.39
N GLY A 72 -4.28 -15.95 19.34
CA GLY A 72 -3.25 -15.17 20.03
C GLY A 72 -1.84 -15.26 19.46
N THR A 73 -1.62 -15.99 18.36
CA THR A 73 -0.28 -16.05 17.75
C THR A 73 0.11 -14.70 17.16
N THR A 74 1.39 -14.33 17.30
CA THR A 74 1.99 -13.15 16.66
C THR A 74 2.69 -13.48 15.35
N ARG A 75 2.74 -14.77 14.97
CA ARG A 75 3.41 -15.24 13.76
C ARG A 75 2.48 -15.16 12.56
N HIS A 76 2.97 -14.57 11.47
CA HIS A 76 2.26 -14.48 10.18
C HIS A 76 0.82 -13.94 10.31
N VAL A 77 0.70 -12.80 11.01
CA VAL A 77 -0.58 -12.12 11.24
C VAL A 77 -0.77 -11.01 10.23
N ASP A 78 -1.89 -11.06 9.52
CA ASP A 78 -2.31 -10.07 8.54
C ASP A 78 -3.59 -9.37 9.00
N GLY A 79 -3.80 -8.13 8.53
CA GLY A 79 -5.06 -7.42 8.74
C GLY A 79 -6.13 -7.92 7.77
N HIS A 80 -7.15 -8.60 8.29
CA HIS A 80 -8.37 -8.90 7.55
C HIS A 80 -9.24 -7.64 7.49
N HIS A 81 -9.66 -7.26 6.29
CA HIS A 81 -10.55 -6.13 6.06
C HIS A 81 -12.00 -6.63 5.95
N PRO A 82 -12.82 -6.55 7.02
CA PRO A 82 -14.23 -6.90 6.94
C PRO A 82 -15.01 -5.92 6.05
N ASP A 83 -14.62 -4.65 6.10
CA ASP A 83 -15.11 -3.53 5.30
C ASP A 83 -13.90 -2.78 4.70
N TYR A 84 -13.88 -2.60 3.38
CA TYR A 84 -12.80 -1.92 2.68
C TYR A 84 -12.93 -0.40 2.70
N ASP A 85 -14.10 0.15 3.07
CA ASP A 85 -14.30 1.60 3.25
C ASP A 85 -13.67 2.09 4.58
N GLN A 86 -13.31 1.17 5.49
CA GLN A 86 -12.65 1.46 6.76
C GLN A 86 -11.27 0.78 6.86
N PRO A 87 -10.22 1.35 6.26
CA PRO A 87 -8.96 0.64 6.03
C PRO A 87 -8.15 0.37 7.31
N MET A 88 -8.41 1.13 8.37
CA MET A 88 -7.77 0.94 9.69
C MET A 88 -8.57 0.00 10.60
N ALA A 89 -9.85 -0.24 10.29
CA ALA A 89 -10.72 -1.14 11.05
C ALA A 89 -10.50 -2.59 10.59
N VAL A 90 -9.34 -3.15 10.95
CA VAL A 90 -8.95 -4.52 10.57
C VAL A 90 -9.02 -5.47 11.75
N VAL A 91 -9.31 -6.73 11.44
CA VAL A 91 -9.19 -7.84 12.39
C VAL A 91 -7.87 -8.55 12.13
N TRP A 92 -7.02 -8.61 13.14
CA TRP A 92 -5.71 -9.26 13.04
C TRP A 92 -5.89 -10.78 13.07
N LEU A 93 -5.54 -11.46 11.99
CA LEU A 93 -5.70 -12.91 11.85
C LEU A 93 -4.43 -13.56 11.32
N CYS A 94 -4.04 -14.69 11.89
CA CYS A 94 -3.00 -15.51 11.29
C CYS A 94 -3.50 -16.13 9.99
N ARG A 95 -2.57 -16.56 9.12
CA ARG A 95 -2.87 -17.18 7.82
C ARG A 95 -4.01 -18.21 7.87
N ALA A 96 -4.02 -19.10 8.87
CA ALA A 96 -5.01 -20.17 9.00
C ALA A 96 -6.43 -19.61 9.22
N HIS A 97 -6.59 -18.72 10.22
CA HIS A 97 -7.88 -18.09 10.51
C HIS A 97 -8.31 -17.11 9.42
N HIS A 98 -7.36 -16.42 8.79
CA HIS A 98 -7.67 -15.52 7.68
C HIS A 98 -8.28 -16.27 6.49
N VAL A 99 -7.73 -17.44 6.13
CA VAL A 99 -8.31 -18.30 5.07
C VAL A 99 -9.65 -18.89 5.50
N ALA A 100 -9.81 -19.29 6.77
CA ALA A 100 -11.07 -19.82 7.29
C ALA A 100 -12.22 -18.82 7.11
N VAL A 101 -11.98 -17.54 7.42
CA VAL A 101 -12.98 -16.47 7.23
C VAL A 101 -13.36 -16.30 5.76
N HIS A 102 -12.39 -16.29 4.85
CA HIS A 102 -12.69 -16.20 3.41
C HIS A 102 -13.42 -17.44 2.86
N ARG A 103 -13.18 -18.63 3.43
CA ARG A 103 -13.86 -19.88 3.05
C ARG A 103 -15.29 -19.96 3.61
N GLN A 104 -15.55 -19.42 4.80
CA GLN A 104 -16.89 -19.41 5.40
C GLN A 104 -17.84 -18.48 4.63
N ARG A 105 -17.34 -17.35 4.12
CA ARG A 105 -18.13 -16.42 3.28
C ARG A 105 -18.61 -16.99 1.93
N GLY A 106 -18.34 -18.25 1.60
CA GLY A 106 -18.82 -18.93 0.40
C GLY A 106 -19.78 -20.10 0.64
N ARG A 107 -20.32 -20.26 1.86
CA ARG A 107 -21.20 -21.40 2.21
C ARG A 107 -22.51 -21.01 2.91
N ASP A 108 -22.90 -19.75 2.81
CA ASP A 108 -24.18 -19.21 3.28
C ASP A 108 -24.84 -18.45 2.12
N GLY A 109 -25.52 -19.17 1.23
CA GLY A 109 -26.22 -18.61 0.06
C GLY A 109 -26.26 -19.56 -1.12
#